data_AF-N8XPL0-F1
#
_entry.id   AF-N8XPL0-F1
#
_cell.length_a   1.000
_cell.length_b   1.000
_cell.length_c   1.000
_cell.angle_alpha   90.00
_cell.angle_beta   90.00
_cell.angle_gamma   90.00
#
_symmetry.space_group_name_H-M   'P 1'
#
loop_
_entity.id
_entity.type
_entity.pdbx_description
1 polymer ?
#
loop_
_entity_poly.entity_id
_entity_poly.type
_entity_poly.pdbx_seq_one_letter_code
_entity_poly.pdbx_strand_id
1 'polypeptide(L)'
;MSINKLTEFARTGEKNTDQLDLLKGFPTKLKPARQWFNWLFNALTKKVNEIIDAHGDLDNTVTQISQSNAHDFEVLGGRVSVLEDSIGLISICPFETVPVNYLECNGQTYNKADYPILAARLGNKYGGDANTFAVPDYRAEFVRGWDHGRGVDIGRTLGSTQGDAIRNIEGDIRAGSTDSGNLQFVDALQATGAFEVIPGNKNSTGDTTGTGNAWGAKFNASLVVPTATENRPKNISAIYVIKAK
;
A
#
# COMPACT_ATOMS: atom_id res chain seq x y z
N MET A 1 -34.34 68.86 15.29
CA MET A 1 -35.22 67.87 15.95
C MET A 1 -34.40 66.60 16.08
N SER A 2 -34.24 66.02 17.27
CA SER A 2 -33.43 64.81 17.42
C SER A 2 -34.09 63.63 16.69
N ILE A 3 -33.31 62.66 16.22
CA ILE A 3 -33.81 61.53 15.43
C ILE A 3 -34.91 60.74 16.17
N ASN A 4 -34.89 60.75 17.50
CA ASN A 4 -35.90 60.13 18.35
C ASN A 4 -37.26 60.86 18.30
N LYS A 5 -37.26 62.20 18.20
CA LYS A 5 -38.49 63.01 18.07
C LYS A 5 -39.15 62.88 16.68
N LEU A 6 -38.37 62.54 15.65
CA LEU A 6 -38.86 62.28 14.29
C LEU A 6 -39.67 60.96 14.21
N THR A 7 -39.22 59.92 14.90
CA THR A 7 -39.91 58.63 14.97
C THR A 7 -41.25 58.75 15.71
N GLU A 8 -41.29 59.53 16.78
CA GLU A 8 -42.51 59.84 17.53
C GLU A 8 -43.50 60.62 16.65
N PHE A 9 -43.04 61.67 15.96
CA PHE A 9 -43.84 62.44 14.99
C PHE A 9 -44.36 61.58 13.83
N ALA A 10 -43.59 60.61 13.34
CA ALA A 10 -44.04 59.71 12.28
C ALA A 10 -45.13 58.73 12.73
N ARG A 11 -45.17 58.39 14.02
CA ARG A 11 -46.15 57.47 14.61
C ARG A 11 -47.47 58.17 14.94
N THR A 12 -47.42 59.42 15.42
CA THR A 12 -48.59 60.13 15.96
C THR A 12 -48.90 61.50 15.33
N GLY A 13 -48.03 62.03 14.49
CA GLY A 13 -48.20 63.33 13.82
C GLY A 13 -48.99 63.27 12.51
N GLU A 14 -49.46 64.43 12.03
CA GLU A 14 -50.16 64.57 10.76
C GLU A 14 -49.27 64.18 9.57
N LYS A 15 -49.78 63.27 8.73
CA LYS A 15 -49.05 62.72 7.58
C LYS A 15 -49.42 63.40 6.26
N ASN A 16 -50.63 63.96 6.17
CA ASN A 16 -51.22 64.56 4.96
C ASN A 16 -51.19 63.61 3.74
N THR A 17 -51.45 62.32 3.98
CA THR A 17 -51.44 61.26 2.96
C THR A 17 -52.84 60.83 2.51
N ASP A 18 -53.88 61.44 3.05
CA ASP A 18 -55.26 61.11 2.67
C ASP A 18 -55.45 61.47 1.18
N GLN A 19 -55.92 60.51 0.38
CA GLN A 19 -56.01 60.59 -1.09
C GLN A 19 -54.66 60.55 -1.85
N LEU A 20 -53.56 60.11 -1.21
CA LEU A 20 -52.31 59.80 -1.92
C LEU A 20 -52.54 58.63 -2.90
N ASP A 21 -52.26 58.87 -4.18
CA ASP A 21 -52.39 57.87 -5.25
C ASP A 21 -51.00 57.52 -5.81
N LEU A 22 -50.76 56.22 -6.01
CA LEU A 22 -49.47 55.70 -6.46
C LEU A 22 -49.05 56.17 -7.87
N LEU A 23 -50.01 56.50 -8.74
CA LEU A 23 -49.78 56.96 -10.11
C LEU A 23 -49.83 58.48 -10.25
N LYS A 24 -50.62 59.17 -9.41
CA LYS A 24 -50.87 60.62 -9.50
C LYS A 24 -50.11 61.45 -8.45
N GLY A 25 -49.49 60.81 -7.45
CA GLY A 25 -48.70 61.49 -6.42
C GLY A 25 -49.56 62.22 -5.37
N PHE A 26 -48.94 63.17 -4.66
CA PHE A 26 -49.61 63.92 -3.59
C PHE A 26 -50.72 64.84 -4.13
N PRO A 27 -51.86 64.96 -3.42
CA PRO A 27 -52.91 65.93 -3.79
C PRO A 27 -52.35 67.35 -3.92
N THR A 28 -52.67 68.05 -5.01
CA THR A 28 -52.08 69.36 -5.37
C THR A 28 -52.25 70.47 -4.32
N LYS A 29 -53.12 70.28 -3.31
CA LYS A 29 -53.43 71.26 -2.25
C LYS A 29 -52.74 70.98 -0.91
N LEU A 30 -52.16 69.80 -0.68
CA LEU A 30 -51.54 69.45 0.61
C LEU A 30 -50.16 68.84 0.38
N LYS A 31 -49.12 69.57 0.76
CA LYS A 31 -47.76 69.02 0.79
C LYS A 31 -47.64 68.08 2.00
N PRO A 32 -46.97 66.93 1.86
CA PRO A 32 -46.70 66.05 2.99
C PRO A 32 -45.96 66.81 4.09
N ALA A 33 -46.24 66.47 5.35
CA ALA A 33 -45.54 67.07 6.48
C ALA A 33 -44.03 66.79 6.35
N ARG A 34 -43.22 67.85 6.27
CA ARG A 34 -41.77 67.77 6.01
C ARG A 34 -41.04 66.81 6.96
N GLN A 35 -41.44 66.78 8.23
CA GLN A 35 -40.85 65.90 9.24
C GLN A 35 -41.17 64.42 8.98
N TRP A 36 -42.41 64.12 8.56
CA TRP A 36 -42.82 62.76 8.20
C TRP A 36 -42.10 62.28 6.92
N PHE A 37 -42.01 63.12 5.89
CA PHE A 37 -41.32 62.78 4.64
C PHE A 37 -39.82 62.54 4.86
N ASN A 38 -39.16 63.38 5.66
CA ASN A 38 -37.76 63.19 6.05
C ASN A 38 -37.55 61.90 6.84
N TRP A 39 -38.46 61.56 7.76
CA TRP A 39 -38.41 60.30 8.49
C TRP A 39 -38.56 59.09 7.55
N LEU A 40 -39.53 59.14 6.63
CA LEU A 40 -39.79 58.06 5.68
C LEU A 40 -38.55 57.78 4.81
N PHE A 41 -37.94 58.83 4.26
CA PHE A 41 -36.74 58.68 3.45
C PHE A 41 -35.58 58.10 4.26
N ASN A 42 -35.32 58.62 5.47
CA ASN A 42 -34.27 58.10 6.34
C ASN A 42 -34.51 56.63 6.75
N ALA A 43 -35.76 56.25 7.02
CA ALA A 43 -36.12 54.88 7.38
C ALA A 43 -35.93 53.92 6.20
N LEU A 44 -36.33 54.33 4.99
CA LEU A 44 -36.10 53.56 3.76
C LEU A 44 -34.60 53.43 3.47
N THR A 45 -33.84 54.53 3.52
CA THR A 45 -32.37 54.49 3.31
C THR A 45 -31.70 53.56 4.31
N LYS A 46 -32.10 53.61 5.59
CA LYS A 46 -31.57 52.70 6.62
C LYS A 46 -31.87 51.24 6.28
N LYS A 47 -33.10 50.92 5.89
CA LYS A 47 -33.49 49.54 5.54
C LYS A 47 -32.79 49.04 4.28
N VAL A 48 -32.61 49.90 3.28
CA VAL A 48 -31.83 49.58 2.08
C VAL A 48 -30.39 49.26 2.45
N ASN A 49 -29.75 50.06 3.31
CA ASN A 49 -28.39 49.80 3.76
C ASN A 49 -28.28 48.49 4.55
N GLU A 50 -29.20 48.22 5.50
CA GLU A 50 -29.24 46.94 6.23
C GLU A 50 -29.35 45.73 5.29
N ILE A 51 -30.11 45.84 4.20
CA ILE A 51 -30.23 44.78 3.18
C ILE A 51 -28.93 44.63 2.37
N ILE A 52 -28.30 45.74 1.98
CA ILE A 52 -27.03 45.73 1.25
C ILE A 52 -25.94 45.05 2.10
N ASP A 53 -25.85 45.43 3.36
CA ASP A 53 -24.87 44.86 4.30
C ASP A 53 -25.11 43.35 4.49
N ALA A 54 -26.36 42.95 4.73
CA ALA A 54 -26.72 41.54 4.86
C ALA A 54 -26.44 40.73 3.58
N HIS A 55 -26.65 41.32 2.40
CA HIS A 55 -26.31 40.69 1.13
C HIS A 55 -24.80 40.53 0.96
N GLY A 56 -24.02 41.56 1.30
CA GLY A 56 -22.55 41.49 1.26
C GLY A 56 -21.99 40.44 2.21
N ASP A 57 -22.54 40.33 3.43
CA ASP A 57 -22.17 39.28 4.38
C ASP A 57 -22.50 37.88 3.86
N LEU A 58 -23.66 37.72 3.20
CA LEU A 58 -24.04 36.46 2.58
C LEU A 58 -23.08 36.09 1.44
N ASP A 59 -22.75 37.04 0.56
CA ASP A 59 -21.82 36.82 -0.56
C ASP A 59 -20.42 36.45 -0.08
N ASN A 60 -19.94 37.10 0.99
CA ASN A 60 -18.68 36.76 1.64
C ASN A 60 -18.71 35.34 2.20
N THR A 61 -19.81 34.96 2.86
CA THR A 61 -19.98 33.61 3.41
C THR A 61 -19.98 32.55 2.30
N VAL A 62 -20.72 32.78 1.21
CA VAL A 62 -20.75 31.88 0.04
C VAL A 62 -19.37 31.73 -0.60
N THR A 63 -18.62 32.82 -0.68
CA THR A 63 -17.25 32.82 -1.22
C THR A 63 -16.31 32.00 -0.34
N GLN A 64 -16.37 32.18 0.98
CA GLN A 64 -15.57 31.41 1.93
C GLN A 64 -15.89 29.91 1.87
N ILE A 65 -17.17 29.54 1.84
CA ILE A 65 -17.60 28.14 1.72
C ILE A 65 -17.11 27.51 0.41
N SER A 66 -17.16 28.27 -0.68
CA SER A 66 -16.70 27.80 -1.99
C SER A 66 -15.19 27.56 -2.00
N GLN A 67 -14.41 28.45 -1.37
CA GLN A 67 -12.97 28.29 -1.20
C GLN A 67 -12.61 27.12 -0.28
N SER A 68 -13.31 26.96 0.86
CA SER A 68 -13.07 25.84 1.78
C SER A 68 -13.38 24.50 1.12
N ASN A 69 -14.50 24.40 0.42
CA ASN A 69 -14.88 23.18 -0.29
C ASN A 69 -13.89 22.83 -1.40
N ALA A 70 -13.38 23.82 -2.13
CA ALA A 70 -12.37 23.61 -3.16
C ALA A 70 -11.07 23.06 -2.56
N HIS A 71 -10.58 23.67 -1.47
CA HIS A 71 -9.40 23.20 -0.75
C HIS A 71 -9.60 21.78 -0.19
N ASP A 72 -10.74 21.50 0.44
CA ASP A 72 -11.02 20.18 1.01
C ASP A 72 -11.08 19.11 -0.08
N PHE A 73 -11.65 19.42 -1.24
CA PHE A 73 -11.67 18.50 -2.39
C PHE A 73 -10.27 18.23 -2.94
N GLU A 74 -9.41 19.25 -3.01
CA GLU A 74 -8.01 19.10 -3.42
C GLU A 74 -7.23 18.21 -2.43
N VAL A 75 -7.36 18.46 -1.13
CA VAL A 75 -6.72 17.65 -0.08
C VAL A 75 -7.21 16.20 -0.11
N LEU A 76 -8.52 15.98 -0.26
CA LEU A 76 -9.09 14.64 -0.37
C LEU A 76 -8.62 13.93 -1.64
N GLY A 77 -8.61 14.63 -2.78
CA GLY A 77 -8.08 14.10 -4.03
C GLY A 77 -6.63 13.64 -3.91
N GLY A 78 -5.78 14.46 -3.27
CA GLY A 78 -4.38 14.09 -2.99
C GLY A 78 -4.24 12.90 -2.03
N ARG A 79 -5.12 12.76 -1.05
CA ARG A 79 -5.12 11.59 -0.15
C ARG A 79 -5.55 10.31 -0.86
N VAL A 80 -6.55 10.41 -1.74
CA VAL A 80 -7.03 9.26 -2.53
C VAL A 80 -5.93 8.77 -3.47
N SER A 81 -5.25 9.66 -4.19
CA SER A 81 -4.18 9.24 -5.11
C SER A 81 -3.04 8.51 -4.40
N VAL A 82 -2.61 8.99 -3.23
CA VAL A 82 -1.58 8.33 -2.41
C VAL A 82 -2.02 6.92 -1.97
N LEU A 83 -3.30 6.75 -1.64
CA LEU A 83 -3.84 5.43 -1.28
C LEU A 83 -3.90 4.49 -2.48
N GLU A 84 -4.32 4.98 -3.65
CA GLU A 84 -4.36 4.21 -4.89
C GLU A 84 -2.96 3.78 -5.35
N ASP A 85 -1.94 4.60 -5.10
CA ASP A 85 -0.55 4.26 -5.40
C ASP A 85 -0.01 3.10 -4.57
N SER A 86 -0.55 2.91 -3.37
CA SER A 86 -0.22 1.78 -2.50
C SER A 86 -0.86 0.47 -2.92
N ILE A 87 -1.88 0.49 -3.80
CA ILE A 87 -2.53 -0.72 -4.31
C ILE A 87 -1.51 -1.53 -5.13
N GLY A 88 -1.45 -2.83 -4.84
CA GLY A 88 -0.46 -3.76 -5.40
C GLY A 88 0.81 -3.91 -4.57
N LEU A 89 1.01 -3.11 -3.53
CA LEU A 89 2.12 -3.33 -2.59
C LEU A 89 1.88 -4.59 -1.77
N ILE A 90 2.95 -5.36 -1.58
CA ILE A 90 2.95 -6.59 -0.80
C ILE A 90 3.51 -6.30 0.60
N SER A 91 2.89 -6.89 1.61
CA SER A 91 3.27 -6.76 3.01
C SER A 91 3.24 -8.13 3.68
N ILE A 92 3.95 -8.24 4.81
CA ILE A 92 3.98 -9.45 5.63
C ILE A 92 2.99 -9.26 6.80
N CYS A 93 2.07 -10.21 6.95
CA CYS A 93 1.06 -10.24 8.00
C CYS A 93 1.38 -11.36 9.00
N PRO A 94 1.64 -11.04 10.29
CA PRO A 94 1.96 -12.04 11.31
C PRO A 94 0.72 -12.65 11.98
N PHE A 95 -0.50 -12.31 11.52
CA PHE A 95 -1.76 -12.79 12.08
C PHE A 95 -2.46 -13.73 11.10
N GLU A 96 -3.33 -14.61 11.61
CA GLU A 96 -4.02 -15.62 10.79
C GLU A 96 -5.10 -15.03 9.86
N THR A 97 -5.63 -13.85 10.18
CA THR A 97 -6.69 -13.22 9.37
C THR A 97 -6.10 -12.16 8.44
N VAL A 98 -6.43 -12.26 7.15
CA VAL A 98 -6.05 -11.25 6.15
C VAL A 98 -6.69 -9.90 6.50
N PRO A 99 -5.92 -8.81 6.60
CA PRO A 99 -6.46 -7.49 6.93
C PRO A 99 -7.48 -6.98 5.90
N VAL A 100 -8.39 -6.12 6.34
CA VAL A 100 -9.36 -5.46 5.45
C VAL A 100 -8.64 -4.68 4.36
N ASN A 101 -9.17 -4.76 3.13
CA ASN A 101 -8.61 -4.17 1.91
C ASN A 101 -7.30 -4.82 1.42
N TYR A 102 -6.96 -6.00 1.94
CA TYR A 102 -5.88 -6.83 1.42
C TYR A 102 -6.42 -8.18 0.92
N LEU A 103 -5.66 -8.80 0.03
CA LEU A 103 -5.85 -10.17 -0.42
C LEU A 103 -4.61 -10.98 -0.04
N GLU A 104 -4.77 -12.27 0.25
CA GLU A 104 -3.62 -13.17 0.45
C GLU A 104 -2.92 -13.43 -0.89
N CYS A 105 -1.60 -13.45 -0.91
CA CYS A 105 -0.82 -13.89 -2.07
C CYS A 105 -0.76 -15.43 -2.14
N ASN A 106 -1.90 -16.06 -2.47
CA ASN A 106 -2.08 -17.52 -2.52
C ASN A 106 -2.42 -18.05 -3.93
N GLY A 107 -2.20 -17.26 -4.98
CA GLY A 107 -2.52 -17.65 -6.36
C GLY A 107 -4.00 -17.58 -6.73
N GLN A 108 -4.88 -17.10 -5.84
CA GLN A 108 -6.31 -17.06 -6.09
C GLN A 108 -6.69 -16.07 -7.21
N THR A 109 -7.70 -16.45 -7.99
CA THR A 109 -8.31 -15.61 -9.04
C THR A 109 -9.46 -14.78 -8.47
N TYR A 110 -9.54 -13.52 -8.90
CA TYR A 110 -10.57 -12.54 -8.53
C TYR A 110 -11.15 -11.85 -9.76
N ASN A 111 -12.37 -11.30 -9.64
CA ASN A 111 -12.97 -10.50 -10.70
C ASN A 111 -12.29 -9.13 -10.80
N LYS A 112 -12.01 -8.66 -12.02
CA LYS A 112 -11.44 -7.32 -12.24
C LYS A 112 -12.37 -6.20 -11.77
N ALA A 113 -13.68 -6.43 -11.83
CA ALA A 113 -14.69 -5.45 -11.38
C ALA A 113 -14.62 -5.16 -9.88
N ASP A 114 -14.20 -6.13 -9.06
CA ASP A 114 -14.13 -5.98 -7.60
C ASP A 114 -12.87 -5.20 -7.16
N TYR A 115 -11.81 -5.24 -7.98
CA TYR A 115 -10.49 -4.68 -7.71
C TYR A 115 -9.85 -4.06 -8.97
N PRO A 116 -10.44 -3.01 -9.56
CA PRO A 116 -10.04 -2.52 -10.89
C PRO A 116 -8.61 -2.00 -10.94
N ILE A 117 -8.16 -1.29 -9.90
CA ILE A 117 -6.80 -0.73 -9.84
C ILE A 117 -5.76 -1.85 -9.70
N LEU A 118 -6.01 -2.82 -8.81
CA LEU A 118 -5.11 -3.96 -8.63
C LEU A 118 -5.04 -4.81 -9.91
N ALA A 119 -6.20 -5.08 -10.52
CA ALA A 119 -6.30 -5.81 -11.78
C ALA A 119 -5.51 -5.12 -12.92
N ALA A 120 -5.60 -3.79 -13.02
CA ALA A 120 -4.85 -3.02 -14.01
C ALA A 120 -3.32 -3.12 -13.79
N ARG A 121 -2.88 -3.14 -12.53
CA ARG A 121 -1.45 -3.27 -12.16
C ARG A 121 -0.88 -4.66 -12.43
N LEU A 122 -1.61 -5.72 -12.07
CA LEU A 122 -1.12 -7.09 -12.23
C LEU A 122 -1.36 -7.64 -13.64
N GLY A 123 -2.40 -7.16 -14.33
CA GLY A 123 -2.87 -7.77 -15.57
C GLY A 123 -3.16 -9.26 -15.37
N ASN A 124 -2.77 -10.08 -16.35
CA ASN A 124 -2.90 -11.53 -16.28
C ASN A 124 -1.56 -12.22 -15.94
N LYS A 125 -0.61 -11.48 -15.36
CA LYS A 125 0.76 -11.97 -15.11
C LYS A 125 0.81 -13.25 -14.27
N TYR A 126 -0.09 -13.37 -13.30
CA TYR A 126 -0.16 -14.52 -12.40
C TYR A 126 -1.33 -15.47 -12.75
N GLY A 127 -2.03 -15.23 -13.86
CA GLY A 127 -3.23 -15.97 -14.26
C GLY A 127 -4.46 -15.06 -14.43
N GLY A 128 -5.59 -15.69 -14.74
CA GLY A 128 -6.85 -15.01 -15.07
C GLY A 128 -7.10 -14.88 -16.58
N ASP A 129 -8.18 -14.21 -16.93
CA ASP A 129 -8.71 -14.10 -18.29
C ASP A 129 -9.14 -12.67 -18.65
N ALA A 130 -10.12 -12.51 -19.55
CA ALA A 130 -10.64 -11.20 -19.91
C ALA A 130 -11.29 -10.47 -18.71
N ASN A 131 -11.97 -11.20 -17.83
CA ASN A 131 -12.80 -10.66 -16.74
C ASN A 131 -12.17 -10.84 -15.35
N THR A 132 -11.14 -11.68 -15.25
CA THR A 132 -10.51 -12.07 -13.98
C THR A 132 -9.00 -11.87 -14.01
N PHE A 133 -8.39 -11.75 -12.83
CA PHE A 133 -6.94 -11.71 -12.64
C PHE A 133 -6.57 -12.56 -11.43
N ALA A 134 -5.35 -13.07 -11.39
CA ALA A 134 -4.84 -13.77 -10.20
C ALA A 134 -3.82 -12.93 -9.44
N VAL A 135 -3.80 -13.12 -8.12
CA VAL A 135 -2.72 -12.63 -7.24
C VAL A 135 -1.51 -13.58 -7.34
N PRO A 136 -0.30 -13.15 -6.98
CA PRO A 136 0.84 -14.06 -6.88
C PRO A 136 0.59 -15.18 -5.85
N ASP A 137 1.28 -16.32 -6.00
CA ASP A 137 1.36 -17.33 -4.94
C ASP A 137 2.75 -17.26 -4.29
N TYR A 138 2.83 -16.71 -3.08
CA TYR A 138 4.08 -16.56 -2.32
C TYR A 138 4.17 -17.53 -1.14
N ARG A 139 3.25 -18.50 -1.05
CA ARG A 139 3.29 -19.49 0.01
C ARG A 139 4.54 -20.36 -0.15
N ALA A 140 5.28 -20.53 0.95
CA ALA A 140 6.56 -21.23 0.99
C ALA A 140 7.70 -20.64 0.12
N GLU A 141 7.56 -19.41 -0.38
CA GLU A 141 8.58 -18.74 -1.19
C GLU A 141 9.35 -17.67 -0.40
N PHE A 142 10.64 -17.52 -0.72
CA PHE A 142 11.44 -16.39 -0.25
C PHE A 142 11.52 -15.31 -1.33
N VAL A 143 11.09 -14.10 -0.99
CA VAL A 143 11.23 -12.95 -1.91
C VAL A 143 12.65 -12.43 -1.86
N ARG A 144 13.29 -12.32 -3.02
CA ARG A 144 14.58 -11.64 -3.20
C ARG A 144 14.41 -10.34 -3.98
N GLY A 145 15.29 -9.38 -3.73
CA GLY A 145 15.34 -8.15 -4.52
C GLY A 145 15.60 -8.44 -5.99
N TRP A 146 14.86 -7.78 -6.88
CA TRP A 146 15.10 -7.87 -8.31
C TRP A 146 16.41 -7.16 -8.66
N ASP A 147 17.26 -7.83 -9.44
CA ASP A 147 18.59 -7.33 -9.79
C ASP A 147 18.54 -6.02 -10.58
N HIS A 148 17.48 -5.81 -11.37
CA HIS A 148 17.20 -4.57 -12.08
C HIS A 148 18.42 -3.97 -12.81
N GLY A 149 19.24 -4.84 -13.41
CA GLY A 149 20.43 -4.43 -14.19
C GLY A 149 21.71 -4.25 -13.39
N ARG A 150 21.75 -4.63 -12.10
CA ARG A 150 22.98 -4.61 -11.29
C ARG A 150 24.01 -5.65 -11.73
N GLY A 151 23.58 -6.74 -12.37
CA GLY A 151 24.46 -7.77 -12.93
C GLY A 151 24.86 -8.90 -11.98
N VAL A 152 24.18 -9.03 -10.83
CA VAL A 152 24.40 -10.13 -9.88
C VAL A 152 23.49 -11.32 -10.19
N ASP A 153 22.27 -11.06 -10.64
CA ASP A 153 21.26 -12.08 -10.95
C ASP A 153 20.79 -11.96 -12.42
N ILE A 154 21.75 -12.16 -13.33
CA ILE A 154 21.56 -11.94 -14.77
C ILE A 154 20.48 -12.86 -15.33
N GLY A 155 19.60 -12.31 -16.17
CA GLY A 155 18.53 -13.05 -16.83
C GLY A 155 17.27 -13.25 -15.98
N ARG A 156 17.24 -12.78 -14.72
CA ARG A 156 16.04 -12.84 -13.89
C ARG A 156 14.98 -11.80 -14.24
N THR A 157 13.75 -12.28 -14.37
CA THR A 157 12.57 -11.45 -14.61
C THR A 157 11.73 -11.34 -13.33
N LEU A 158 11.05 -10.20 -13.15
CA LEU A 158 10.17 -9.96 -12.00
C LEU A 158 9.10 -11.05 -11.90
N GLY A 159 8.97 -11.68 -10.74
CA GLY A 159 7.96 -12.71 -10.48
C GLY A 159 8.33 -14.11 -10.98
N SER A 160 9.54 -14.31 -11.52
CA SER A 160 10.05 -15.66 -11.83
C SER A 160 10.45 -16.41 -10.56
N THR A 161 10.18 -17.71 -10.51
CA THR A 161 10.54 -18.59 -9.37
C THR A 161 11.95 -19.16 -9.52
N GLN A 162 12.58 -19.51 -8.39
CA GLN A 162 13.92 -20.11 -8.34
C GLN A 162 13.88 -21.34 -7.45
N GLY A 163 14.38 -22.48 -7.95
CA GLY A 163 14.67 -23.62 -7.08
C GLY A 163 15.79 -23.31 -6.10
N ASP A 164 15.83 -24.04 -4.99
CA ASP A 164 16.89 -23.93 -4.00
C ASP A 164 18.25 -24.37 -4.55
N ALA A 165 19.32 -23.84 -3.97
CA ALA A 165 20.67 -24.24 -4.29
C ALA A 165 21.57 -24.12 -3.06
N ILE A 166 22.47 -25.08 -2.88
CA ILE A 166 23.57 -25.00 -1.92
C ILE A 166 24.85 -24.58 -2.65
N ARG A 167 25.83 -24.07 -1.90
CA ARG A 167 27.20 -23.94 -2.40
C ARG A 167 27.86 -25.32 -2.45
N ASN A 168 28.98 -25.42 -3.16
CA ASN A 168 29.78 -26.64 -3.20
C ASN A 168 30.12 -27.12 -1.77
N ILE A 169 30.08 -28.44 -1.57
CA ILE A 169 30.51 -29.09 -0.33
C ILE A 169 31.73 -29.92 -0.68
N GLU A 170 32.84 -29.63 -0.01
CA GLU A 170 34.13 -30.23 -0.31
C GLU A 170 34.56 -31.20 0.78
N GLY A 171 35.32 -32.20 0.35
CA GLY A 171 35.96 -33.19 1.18
C GLY A 171 36.91 -34.02 0.33
N ASP A 172 37.83 -34.70 0.98
CA ASP A 172 38.87 -35.48 0.32
C ASP A 172 38.98 -36.85 0.98
N ILE A 173 39.25 -37.86 0.16
CA ILE A 173 39.61 -39.20 0.58
C ILE A 173 40.95 -39.54 -0.08
N ARG A 174 41.96 -39.83 0.72
CA ARG A 174 43.31 -40.12 0.24
C ARG A 174 43.99 -41.21 1.05
N ALA A 175 44.99 -41.84 0.44
CA ALA A 175 45.92 -42.69 1.17
C ALA A 175 46.86 -41.81 2.01
N GLY A 176 46.97 -42.12 3.30
CA GLY A 176 47.93 -41.50 4.22
C GLY A 176 49.35 -42.05 4.07
N SER A 177 50.32 -41.32 4.64
CA SER A 177 51.73 -41.75 4.66
C SER A 177 51.91 -43.01 5.49
N THR A 178 52.71 -43.96 5.00
CA THR A 178 53.08 -45.17 5.74
C THR A 178 54.54 -45.52 5.51
N ASP A 179 55.19 -46.01 6.56
CA ASP A 179 56.66 -46.11 6.59
C ASP A 179 57.23 -47.36 5.91
N SER A 180 56.41 -48.28 5.37
CA SER A 180 56.89 -49.45 4.63
C SER A 180 55.79 -50.19 3.87
N GLY A 181 55.98 -50.40 2.56
CA GLY A 181 55.38 -51.52 1.80
C GLY A 181 53.89 -51.47 1.46
N ASN A 182 53.19 -50.38 1.76
CA ASN A 182 51.77 -50.25 1.38
C ASN A 182 51.61 -50.08 -0.13
N LEU A 183 50.89 -51.03 -0.74
CA LEU A 183 50.55 -51.00 -2.16
C LEU A 183 49.06 -50.68 -2.39
N GLN A 184 48.23 -50.60 -1.33
CA GLN A 184 46.78 -50.41 -1.46
C GLN A 184 46.31 -49.07 -0.88
N PHE A 185 45.40 -48.41 -1.60
CA PHE A 185 44.80 -47.11 -1.23
C PHE A 185 44.16 -47.11 0.18
N VAL A 186 43.70 -48.27 0.65
CA VAL A 186 42.93 -48.42 1.89
C VAL A 186 43.77 -48.63 3.15
N ASP A 187 45.07 -48.93 3.02
CA ASP A 187 45.90 -49.32 4.17
C ASP A 187 46.12 -48.17 5.19
N ALA A 188 45.99 -46.92 4.74
CA ALA A 188 46.06 -45.72 5.57
C ALA A 188 45.04 -44.68 5.14
N LEU A 189 43.81 -45.12 4.84
CA LEU A 189 42.78 -44.23 4.31
C LEU A 189 42.49 -43.07 5.28
N GLN A 190 42.57 -41.85 4.78
CA GLN A 190 42.19 -40.63 5.48
C GLN A 190 41.01 -39.99 4.75
N ALA A 191 40.04 -39.51 5.52
CA ALA A 191 38.93 -38.73 4.99
C ALA A 191 38.87 -37.38 5.72
N THR A 192 38.54 -36.32 4.98
CA THR A 192 38.38 -34.97 5.51
C THR A 192 37.16 -34.29 4.88
N GLY A 193 36.67 -33.23 5.52
CA GLY A 193 35.48 -32.51 5.05
C GLY A 193 34.23 -33.37 5.14
N ALA A 194 33.44 -33.41 4.07
CA ALA A 194 32.18 -34.15 4.02
C ALA A 194 32.33 -35.67 3.85
N PHE A 195 33.53 -36.24 3.99
CA PHE A 195 33.74 -37.68 3.89
C PHE A 195 34.16 -38.31 5.22
N GLU A 196 33.67 -39.52 5.47
CA GLU A 196 34.10 -40.38 6.58
C GLU A 196 34.58 -41.71 6.03
N VAL A 197 35.60 -42.26 6.67
CA VAL A 197 36.03 -43.63 6.40
C VAL A 197 35.03 -44.60 7.03
N ILE A 198 34.57 -45.58 6.26
CA ILE A 198 33.86 -46.75 6.78
C ILE A 198 34.91 -47.86 6.98
N PRO A 199 35.28 -48.21 8.23
CA PRO A 199 36.27 -49.23 8.48
C PRO A 199 35.81 -50.59 7.95
N GLY A 200 36.75 -51.34 7.36
CA GLY A 200 36.51 -52.70 6.90
C GLY A 200 37.73 -53.59 7.13
N ASN A 201 37.74 -54.74 6.46
CA ASN A 201 38.90 -55.61 6.41
C ASN A 201 39.69 -55.33 5.14
N LYS A 202 40.93 -54.86 5.27
CA LYS A 202 41.82 -54.64 4.12
C LYS A 202 42.17 -55.94 3.39
N ASN A 203 42.07 -57.10 4.04
CA ASN A 203 42.25 -58.38 3.36
C ASN A 203 41.10 -58.68 2.39
N SER A 204 40.01 -57.90 2.43
CA SER A 204 38.85 -58.00 1.55
C SER A 204 38.91 -57.04 0.35
N THR A 205 40.04 -56.35 0.10
CA THR A 205 40.23 -55.46 -1.08
C THR A 205 41.02 -56.09 -2.23
N GLY A 206 41.29 -57.41 -2.19
CA GLY A 206 41.96 -58.16 -3.25
C GLY A 206 41.00 -58.93 -4.19
N ASP A 207 41.45 -59.21 -5.42
CA ASP A 207 40.65 -59.76 -6.54
C ASP A 207 40.46 -61.29 -6.53
N THR A 208 40.98 -62.03 -5.53
CA THR A 208 41.12 -63.49 -5.68
C THR A 208 40.22 -64.36 -4.80
N THR A 209 39.99 -64.09 -3.50
CA THR A 209 39.17 -64.98 -2.64
C THR A 209 38.65 -64.36 -1.31
N GLY A 210 38.54 -63.03 -1.19
CA GLY A 210 38.21 -62.39 0.09
C GLY A 210 36.73 -62.51 0.51
N THR A 211 36.46 -63.06 1.71
CA THR A 211 35.14 -62.96 2.37
C THR A 211 35.18 -61.86 3.42
N GLY A 212 34.28 -60.88 3.37
CA GLY A 212 34.18 -59.78 4.34
C GLY A 212 33.86 -58.42 3.71
N ASN A 213 33.69 -57.39 4.54
CA ASN A 213 33.44 -56.02 4.07
C ASN A 213 34.77 -55.30 3.88
N ALA A 214 35.09 -54.91 2.65
CA ALA A 214 36.19 -54.01 2.35
C ALA A 214 36.01 -52.64 3.03
N TRP A 215 37.10 -51.85 3.11
CA TRP A 215 37.00 -50.45 3.52
C TRP A 215 36.13 -49.68 2.52
N GLY A 216 35.36 -48.73 3.03
CA GLY A 216 34.53 -47.85 2.23
C GLY A 216 34.68 -46.40 2.65
N ALA A 217 33.93 -45.54 1.97
CA ALA A 217 33.78 -44.15 2.38
C ALA A 217 32.32 -43.74 2.29
N LYS A 218 31.93 -42.80 3.15
CA LYS A 218 30.59 -42.21 3.17
C LYS A 218 30.71 -40.73 2.90
N PHE A 219 29.95 -40.22 1.94
CA PHE A 219 29.64 -38.80 1.89
C PHE A 219 28.57 -38.48 2.93
N ASN A 220 28.86 -37.51 3.79
CA ASN A 220 28.00 -37.05 4.85
C ASN A 220 28.14 -35.53 5.02
N ALA A 221 27.26 -34.78 4.34
CA ALA A 221 27.23 -33.32 4.42
C ALA A 221 27.08 -32.79 5.86
N SER A 222 26.45 -33.55 6.76
CA SER A 222 26.21 -33.13 8.15
C SER A 222 27.48 -32.85 8.96
N LEU A 223 28.64 -33.31 8.47
CA LEU A 223 29.94 -33.09 9.11
C LEU A 223 30.45 -31.66 8.98
N VAL A 224 30.00 -30.95 7.95
CA VAL A 224 30.51 -29.61 7.61
C VAL A 224 29.39 -28.57 7.52
N VAL A 225 28.14 -29.01 7.35
CA VAL A 225 26.97 -28.11 7.28
C VAL A 225 25.75 -28.74 7.96
N PRO A 226 24.83 -27.96 8.57
CA PRO A 226 23.55 -28.49 9.02
C PRO A 226 22.73 -29.03 7.84
N THR A 227 22.04 -30.16 8.04
CA THR A 227 21.24 -30.81 6.98
C THR A 227 19.77 -30.96 7.39
N ALA A 228 18.88 -30.88 6.40
CA ALA A 228 17.46 -31.18 6.50
C ALA A 228 16.98 -31.73 5.15
N THR A 229 15.71 -32.15 5.06
CA THR A 229 15.10 -32.60 3.78
C THR A 229 15.02 -31.50 2.73
N GLU A 230 14.98 -30.23 3.15
CA GLU A 230 14.90 -29.03 2.30
C GLU A 230 16.01 -28.05 2.68
N ASN A 231 16.67 -27.43 1.71
CA ASN A 231 17.62 -26.36 1.96
C ASN A 231 16.88 -25.04 2.21
N ARG A 232 16.97 -24.53 3.43
CA ARG A 232 16.33 -23.28 3.82
C ARG A 232 17.14 -22.54 4.87
N PRO A 233 17.19 -21.20 4.81
CA PRO A 233 17.67 -20.43 5.94
C PRO A 233 16.69 -20.56 7.11
N LYS A 234 17.14 -20.17 8.32
CA LYS A 234 16.21 -19.93 9.43
C LYS A 234 15.17 -18.91 8.99
N ASN A 235 13.90 -19.21 9.24
CA ASN A 235 12.77 -18.39 8.80
C ASN A 235 11.66 -18.39 9.84
N ILE A 236 10.72 -17.44 9.67
CA ILE A 236 9.47 -17.33 10.42
C ILE A 236 8.35 -17.38 9.38
N SER A 237 7.31 -18.16 9.65
CA SER A 237 6.13 -18.23 8.78
C SER A 237 5.21 -17.04 9.05
N ALA A 238 4.75 -16.41 7.97
CA ALA A 238 3.80 -15.30 7.99
C ALA A 238 3.05 -15.25 6.64
N ILE A 239 1.90 -14.60 6.61
CA ILE A 239 1.08 -14.49 5.40
C ILE A 239 1.58 -13.32 4.56
N TYR A 240 1.86 -13.54 3.27
CA TYR A 240 2.04 -12.45 2.32
C TYR A 240 0.67 -11.93 1.88
N VAL A 241 0.47 -10.62 2.00
CA VAL A 241 -0.77 -9.96 1.61
C VAL A 241 -0.49 -8.83 0.62
N ILE A 242 -1.39 -8.64 -0.33
CA ILE A 242 -1.32 -7.57 -1.33
C ILE A 242 -2.45 -6.56 -1.10
N LYS A 243 -2.10 -5.26 -1.09
CA LYS A 243 -3.07 -4.17 -0.95
C LYS A 243 -3.99 -4.15 -2.17
N ALA A 244 -5.29 -4.26 -1.94
CA ALA A 244 -6.28 -4.44 -3.01
C ALA A 244 -7.26 -3.27 -3.15
N LYS A 245 -7.48 -2.49 -2.08
CA LYS A 245 -8.32 -1.28 -2.04
C LYS A 245 -7.69 -0.22 -1.15
#